data_AF-A0A6B3CH26-F1
#
_entry.id   AF-A0A6B3CH26-F1
#
_cell.length_a   1.000
_cell.length_b   1.000
_cell.length_c   1.000
_cell.angle_alpha   90.00
_cell.angle_beta   90.00
_cell.angle_gamma   90.00
#
_symmetry.space_group_name_H-M   'P 1'
#
loop_
_entity.id
_entity.type
_entity.pdbx_description
1 polymer ?
#
loop_
_entity_poly.entity_id
_entity_poly.type
_entity_poly.pdbx_seq_one_letter_code
_entity_poly.pdbx_strand_id
1 'polypeptide(L)'
;ITARKAAGLFHGVQTLRQLLPPAVEKDSVQPGPWLVAGGTVEDSPRYAWRSAMLDVSRHFFTVDEVKRYIDRVVRYKYNKLHLHLSDDQGWRIAVDSWPRLATYG
;
A
#
# COMPACT_ATOMS: atom_id res chain seq x y z
N ILE A 1 14.69 -11.01 11.10
CA ILE A 1 13.24 -10.74 11.23
C ILE A 1 12.54 -12.09 11.39
N THR A 2 11.76 -12.29 12.45
CA THR A 2 11.07 -13.55 12.72
C THR A 2 9.57 -13.29 12.82
N ALA A 3 8.73 -14.13 12.22
CA ALA A 3 7.29 -14.03 12.34
C ALA A 3 6.61 -15.38 12.07
N ARG A 4 5.39 -15.55 12.57
CA ARG A 4 4.59 -16.78 12.36
C ARG A 4 4.02 -16.91 10.94
N LYS A 5 3.90 -15.79 10.21
CA LYS A 5 3.31 -15.73 8.86
C LYS A 5 4.04 -14.69 8.00
N ALA A 6 3.92 -14.82 6.68
CA ALA A 6 4.50 -13.92 5.69
C ALA A 6 4.13 -12.44 5.93
N ALA A 7 2.90 -12.14 6.33
CA ALA A 7 2.48 -10.76 6.64
C ALA A 7 3.29 -10.12 7.78
N GLY A 8 3.71 -10.91 8.78
CA GLY A 8 4.57 -10.42 9.86
C GLY A 8 6.00 -10.14 9.38
N LEU A 9 6.54 -10.99 8.50
CA LEU A 9 7.83 -10.72 7.85
C LEU A 9 7.75 -9.44 6.99
N PHE A 10 6.68 -9.29 6.21
CA PHE A 10 6.44 -8.12 5.38
C PHE A 10 6.35 -6.83 6.19
N HIS A 11 5.62 -6.83 7.31
CA HIS A 11 5.59 -5.69 8.23
C HIS A 11 6.95 -5.39 8.87
N GLY A 12 7.73 -6.43 9.19
CA GLY A 12 9.11 -6.27 9.68
C GLY A 12 10.02 -5.57 8.67
N VAL A 13 9.87 -5.87 7.37
CA VAL A 13 10.59 -5.15 6.30
C VAL A 13 10.20 -3.67 6.26
N GLN A 14 8.93 -3.33 6.53
CA GLN A 14 8.49 -1.94 6.63
C GLN A 14 9.10 -1.18 7.83
N THR A 15 9.44 -1.88 8.92
CA THR A 15 10.25 -1.29 9.99
C THR A 15 11.70 -1.14 9.55
N LEU A 16 12.31 -2.20 8.99
CA LEU A 16 13.71 -2.21 8.59
C LEU A 16 14.06 -1.08 7.61
N ARG A 17 13.23 -0.85 6.60
CA ARG A 17 13.43 0.25 5.62
C ARG A 17 13.49 1.63 6.28
N GLN A 18 12.78 1.83 7.40
CA GLN A 18 12.76 3.12 8.12
C GLN A 18 13.96 3.26 9.06
N LEU A 19 14.58 2.15 9.46
CA LEU A 19 15.83 2.16 10.23
C LEU A 19 17.05 2.43 9.35
N LEU A 20 16.96 2.12 8.05
CA LEU A 20 17.98 2.45 7.06
C LEU A 20 17.97 3.97 6.76
N PRO A 21 19.11 4.52 6.30
CA PRO A 21 19.18 5.93 5.92
C PRO A 21 18.29 6.24 4.69
N PRO A 22 17.85 7.50 4.51
CA PRO A 22 16.98 7.89 3.39
C PRO A 22 17.50 7.55 1.99
N ALA A 23 18.82 7.39 1.85
CA ALA A 23 19.48 6.95 0.63
C ALA A 23 18.96 5.59 0.11
N VAL A 24 18.34 4.75 0.95
CA VAL A 24 17.78 3.45 0.55
C VAL A 24 16.63 3.58 -0.46
N GLU A 25 15.99 4.75 -0.53
CA GLU A 25 14.86 4.98 -1.44
C GLU A 25 15.31 5.54 -2.81
N LYS A 26 16.62 5.73 -3.03
CA LYS A 26 17.16 6.14 -4.33
C LYS A 26 17.16 4.96 -5.31
N ASP A 27 16.92 5.26 -6.58
CA ASP A 27 16.90 4.33 -7.71
C ASP A 27 18.28 4.09 -8.35
N SER A 28 19.31 4.72 -7.80
CA SER A 28 20.71 4.62 -8.22
C SER A 28 21.59 4.20 -7.05
N VAL A 29 22.74 3.59 -7.33
CA VAL A 29 23.69 3.15 -6.30
C VAL A 29 24.13 4.35 -5.46
N GLN A 30 23.93 4.26 -4.15
CA GLN A 30 24.38 5.27 -3.21
C GLN A 30 25.57 4.74 -2.39
N PRO A 31 26.50 5.61 -1.98
CA PRO A 31 27.48 5.25 -0.98
C PRO A 31 26.79 4.96 0.37
N GLY A 32 27.32 3.98 1.10
CA GLY A 32 26.90 3.71 2.48
C GLY A 32 27.41 4.78 3.47
N PRO A 33 27.39 4.50 4.78
CA PRO A 33 27.12 3.20 5.38
C PRO A 33 25.62 2.88 5.48
N TRP A 34 25.26 1.61 5.26
CA TRP A 34 23.90 1.10 5.35
C TRP A 34 23.60 0.61 6.77
N LEU A 35 23.64 1.53 7.73
CA LEU A 35 23.51 1.21 9.15
C LEU A 35 22.06 0.92 9.53
N VAL A 36 21.90 0.00 10.47
CA VAL A 36 20.65 -0.28 11.17
C VAL A 36 20.98 -0.24 12.66
N ALA A 37 20.19 0.47 13.45
CA ALA A 37 20.40 0.56 14.90
C ALA A 37 20.35 -0.85 15.54
N GLY A 38 21.31 -1.15 16.43
CA GLY A 38 21.30 -2.38 17.20
C GLY A 38 20.19 -2.37 18.25
N GLY A 39 19.56 -3.52 18.49
CA GLY A 39 18.50 -3.68 19.47
C GLY A 39 17.50 -4.77 19.08
N THR A 40 16.42 -4.87 19.87
CA THR A 40 15.31 -5.79 19.62
C THR A 40 14.01 -5.01 19.54
N VAL A 41 13.19 -5.33 18.53
CA VAL A 41 11.84 -4.79 18.36
C VAL A 41 10.84 -5.94 18.34
N GLU A 42 9.91 -5.93 19.28
CA GLU A 42 8.73 -6.80 19.29
C GLU A 42 7.52 -5.92 18.94
N ASP A 43 6.87 -6.18 17.81
CA ASP A 43 5.80 -5.35 17.26
C ASP A 43 4.57 -6.20 16.91
N SER A 44 3.39 -5.72 17.29
CA SER A 44 2.12 -6.35 16.95
C SER A 44 1.00 -5.31 16.80
N PRO A 45 0.07 -5.49 15.84
CA PRO A 45 -0.97 -4.50 15.62
C PRO A 45 -2.03 -4.54 16.73
N ARG A 46 -2.38 -3.37 17.28
CA ARG A 46 -3.50 -3.23 18.22
C ARG A 46 -4.85 -3.65 17.61
N TYR A 47 -5.10 -3.28 16.36
CA TYR A 47 -6.36 -3.52 15.65
C TYR A 47 -6.16 -4.27 14.34
N ALA A 48 -7.07 -5.19 14.02
CA ALA A 48 -7.04 -5.98 12.80
C ALA A 48 -7.53 -5.22 11.56
N TRP A 49 -8.27 -4.12 11.73
CA TRP A 49 -8.76 -3.28 10.63
C TRP A 49 -7.93 -2.00 10.52
N ARG A 50 -7.07 -1.91 9.51
CA ARG A 50 -6.27 -0.72 9.20
C ARG A 50 -6.38 -0.48 7.71
N SER A 51 -7.25 0.46 7.33
CA SER A 51 -7.63 0.68 5.93
C SER A 51 -7.27 2.09 5.47
N ALA A 52 -6.78 2.20 4.25
CA ALA A 52 -6.77 3.44 3.48
C ALA A 52 -7.88 3.38 2.44
N MET A 53 -8.53 4.51 2.15
CA MET A 53 -9.53 4.62 1.10
C MET A 53 -8.97 5.41 -0.08
N LEU A 54 -9.24 4.96 -1.30
CA LEU A 54 -8.97 5.69 -2.53
C LEU A 54 -10.27 5.86 -3.31
N ASP A 55 -10.63 7.12 -3.59
CA ASP A 55 -11.75 7.48 -4.46
C ASP A 55 -11.27 7.51 -5.91
N VAL A 56 -11.76 6.55 -6.71
CA VAL A 56 -11.48 6.46 -8.15
C VAL A 56 -12.70 6.84 -9.01
N SER A 57 -13.82 7.18 -8.37
CA SER A 57 -15.05 7.57 -9.05
C SER A 57 -15.00 9.02 -9.46
N ARG A 58 -14.65 9.92 -8.53
CA ARG A 58 -14.63 11.38 -8.76
C ARG A 58 -13.56 11.78 -9.79
N HIS A 59 -12.39 11.15 -9.70
CA HIS A 59 -11.34 11.24 -10.70
C HIS A 59 -10.79 9.83 -10.92
N PHE A 60 -10.71 9.42 -12.19
CA PHE A 60 -10.20 8.09 -12.51
C PHE A 60 -8.68 8.01 -12.31
N PHE A 61 -8.23 6.90 -11.74
CA PHE A 61 -6.82 6.54 -11.63
C PHE A 61 -6.59 5.23 -12.37
N THR A 62 -5.52 5.18 -13.16
CA THR A 62 -5.07 3.97 -13.84
C THR A 62 -4.67 2.89 -12.83
N VAL A 63 -4.61 1.64 -13.30
CA VAL A 63 -4.15 0.51 -12.47
C VAL A 63 -2.77 0.77 -11.86
N ASP A 64 -1.85 1.38 -12.62
CA ASP A 64 -0.49 1.64 -12.13
C ASP A 64 -0.44 2.79 -11.10
N GLU A 65 -1.32 3.80 -11.22
CA GLU A 65 -1.49 4.81 -10.18
C GLU A 65 -2.07 4.21 -8.89
N VAL A 66 -3.02 3.27 -8.99
CA VAL A 66 -3.55 2.53 -7.83
C VAL A 66 -2.47 1.66 -7.19
N LYS A 67 -1.65 0.93 -7.98
CA LYS A 67 -0.49 0.18 -7.46
C LYS A 67 0.49 1.10 -6.74
N ARG A 68 0.79 2.26 -7.32
CA ARG A 68 1.66 3.27 -6.67
C ARG A 68 1.06 3.76 -5.35
N TYR A 69 -0.25 3.89 -5.25
CA TYR A 69 -0.92 4.22 -3.99
C TYR A 69 -0.81 3.07 -2.97
N ILE A 70 -0.97 1.82 -3.40
CA ILE A 70 -0.72 0.63 -2.57
C ILE A 70 0.70 0.65 -2.01
N ASP A 71 1.71 0.87 -2.85
CA ASP A 71 3.13 0.95 -2.45
C ASP A 71 3.41 2.06 -1.42
N ARG A 72 2.58 3.11 -1.39
CA ARG A 72 2.66 4.17 -0.37
C ARG A 72 2.07 3.70 0.95
N VAL A 73 0.87 3.13 0.95
CA VAL A 73 0.17 2.79 2.21
C VAL A 73 0.78 1.57 2.90
N VAL A 74 1.35 0.61 2.15
CA VAL A 74 2.02 -0.57 2.77
C VAL A 74 3.19 -0.18 3.67
N ARG A 75 3.85 0.97 3.43
CA ARG A 75 4.94 1.52 4.28
C ARG A 75 4.52 1.70 5.73
N TYR A 76 3.23 1.87 5.98
CA TYR A 76 2.64 2.08 7.30
C TYR A 76 1.83 0.87 7.80
N LYS A 77 2.04 -0.31 7.21
CA LYS A 77 1.43 -1.59 7.65
C LYS A 77 -0.11 -1.59 7.58
N TYR A 78 -0.68 -0.78 6.68
CA TYR A 78 -2.08 -0.91 6.26
C TYR A 78 -2.31 -2.31 5.69
N ASN A 79 -3.48 -2.91 5.98
CA ASN A 79 -3.80 -4.28 5.58
C ASN A 79 -5.12 -4.42 4.82
N LYS A 80 -5.78 -3.30 4.54
CA LYS A 80 -7.00 -3.20 3.75
C LYS A 80 -6.90 -1.97 2.85
N LEU A 81 -7.43 -2.11 1.65
CA LEU A 81 -7.63 -1.02 0.71
C LEU A 81 -9.13 -0.94 0.43
N HIS A 82 -9.74 0.20 0.75
CA HIS A 82 -11.11 0.49 0.40
C HIS A 82 -11.10 1.25 -0.93
N LEU A 83 -11.57 0.62 -2.00
CA LEU A 83 -11.75 1.28 -3.29
C LEU A 83 -13.18 1.75 -3.42
N HIS A 84 -13.38 3.06 -3.52
CA HIS A 84 -14.69 3.65 -3.82
C HIS A 84 -14.84 3.68 -5.34
N LEU A 85 -15.56 2.69 -5.90
CA LEU A 85 -15.56 2.36 -7.33
C LEU A 85 -16.72 2.96 -8.13
N SER A 86 -17.74 3.49 -7.46
CA SER A 86 -18.89 4.11 -8.12
C SER A 86 -19.34 5.34 -7.34
N ASP A 87 -19.70 6.40 -8.05
CA ASP A 87 -20.33 7.60 -7.48
C ASP A 87 -21.12 8.31 -8.60
N ASP A 88 -21.65 9.50 -8.33
CA ASP A 88 -22.49 10.24 -9.28
C ASP A 88 -21.78 10.54 -10.62
N GLN A 89 -20.46 10.71 -10.58
CA GLN A 89 -19.63 11.12 -11.72
C GLN A 89 -18.95 9.95 -12.45
N GLY A 90 -19.15 8.70 -12.02
CA GLY A 90 -18.54 7.59 -12.72
C GLY A 90 -18.66 6.22 -12.07
N TRP A 91 -18.62 5.20 -12.93
CA TRP A 91 -18.65 3.78 -12.58
C TRP A 91 -17.40 3.03 -13.07
N ARG A 92 -16.62 2.45 -12.16
CA ARG A 92 -15.23 1.99 -12.45
C ARG A 92 -15.04 0.48 -12.45
N ILE A 93 -16.11 -0.31 -12.50
CA ILE A 93 -16.02 -1.78 -12.54
C ILE A 93 -16.93 -2.37 -13.63
N ALA A 94 -16.40 -3.23 -14.50
CA ALA A 94 -17.24 -3.88 -15.50
C ALA A 94 -18.25 -4.83 -14.84
N VAL A 95 -19.50 -4.78 -15.27
CA VAL A 95 -20.58 -5.67 -14.82
C VAL A 95 -21.24 -6.26 -16.05
N ASP A 96 -21.04 -7.57 -16.28
CA ASP A 96 -21.47 -8.24 -17.51
C ASP A 96 -22.99 -8.17 -17.74
N SER A 97 -23.78 -8.26 -16.66
CA SER A 97 -25.24 -8.15 -16.74
C SER A 97 -25.75 -6.73 -17.01
N TRP A 98 -24.90 -5.72 -16.84
CA TRP A 98 -25.23 -4.30 -17.06
C TRP A 98 -24.07 -3.56 -17.77
N PRO A 99 -23.77 -3.88 -19.05
CA PRO A 99 -22.55 -3.43 -19.71
C PRO A 99 -22.41 -1.90 -19.84
N ARG A 100 -23.55 -1.19 -19.84
CA ARG A 100 -23.59 0.28 -19.94
C ARG A 100 -23.09 0.99 -18.69
N LEU A 101 -22.97 0.30 -17.55
CA LEU A 101 -22.43 0.91 -16.34
C LEU A 101 -20.98 1.37 -16.58
N ALA A 102 -20.09 0.49 -17.01
CA ALA A 102 -18.69 0.86 -17.25
C ALA A 102 -18.43 1.54 -18.61
N THR A 103 -19.26 1.29 -19.63
CA THR A 103 -19.06 1.87 -20.98
C THR A 103 -19.67 3.26 -21.15
N TYR A 104 -20.55 3.70 -20.25
CA TYR A 104 -21.21 5.01 -20.31
C TYR A 104 -21.23 5.77 -18.98
N GLY A 105 -21.47 5.07 -17.86
CA GLY A 105 -21.72 5.68 -16.55
C GLY A 105 -20.50 5.94 -15.69
#